data_AF-A0AAU4MGB5-F1
#
_entry.id   AF-A0AAU4MGB5-F1
#
_cell.length_a   1.000
_cell.length_b   1.000
_cell.length_c   1.000
_cell.angle_alpha   90.00
_cell.angle_beta   90.00
_cell.angle_gamma   90.00
#
_symmetry.space_group_name_H-M   'P 1'
#
loop_
_entity.id
_entity.type
_entity.pdbx_description
1 polymer ?
#
loop_
_entity_poly.entity_id
_entity_poly.type
_entity_poly.pdbx_seq_one_letter_code
_entity_poly.pdbx_strand_id
1 'polypeptide(L)'
;MRVGELSTRTGVPVPTIKYYLREGLLPPGELTSPNQAQYGDAHVRRLKLVRALLEVGKLSVAAARTVLDSIDAPGAALHDVLGAAQHAITPIAAGDPDSTALLEARGLTDRLIADRGWLVEADGPARDALTQVVLTYRDLGQDDMLGLIDAYADAVERLAAAEVAAVGRRPDPDSQVEGLVLGTVLGEALLTALRRLAHENASARVFTAGVPAGAPTGA
;
A
#
# COMPACT_ATOMS: atom_id res chain seq x y z
N MET A 1 -12.85 11.40 -27.03
CA MET A 1 -11.44 11.63 -27.45
C MET A 1 -10.87 10.38 -28.13
N ARG A 2 -10.02 10.51 -29.14
CA ARG A 2 -9.33 9.36 -29.77
C ARG A 2 -8.18 8.87 -28.89
N VAL A 3 -7.66 7.66 -29.17
CA VAL A 3 -6.55 7.07 -28.38
C VAL A 3 -5.28 7.94 -28.35
N GLY A 4 -4.98 8.66 -29.44
CA GLY A 4 -3.85 9.59 -29.48
C GLY A 4 -4.03 10.78 -28.53
N GLU A 5 -5.24 11.36 -28.49
CA GLU A 5 -5.57 12.44 -27.56
C GLU A 5 -5.56 11.95 -26.10
N LEU A 6 -6.06 10.73 -25.85
CA LEU A 6 -5.98 10.08 -24.54
C LEU A 6 -4.52 9.92 -24.10
N SER A 7 -3.65 9.48 -25.01
CA SER A 7 -2.21 9.36 -24.76
C SER A 7 -1.58 10.69 -24.38
N THR A 8 -1.79 11.74 -25.17
CA THR A 8 -1.27 13.09 -24.90
C THR A 8 -1.77 13.62 -23.55
N ARG A 9 -3.05 13.43 -23.23
CA ARG A 9 -3.65 13.99 -22.02
C ARG A 9 -3.24 13.25 -20.74
N THR A 10 -2.93 11.96 -20.84
CA THR A 10 -2.53 11.12 -19.70
C THR A 10 -1.02 10.98 -19.54
N GLY A 11 -0.26 11.30 -20.59
CA GLY A 11 1.17 10.99 -20.68
C GLY A 11 1.47 9.50 -20.86
N VAL A 12 0.45 8.66 -21.06
CA VAL A 12 0.62 7.21 -21.26
C VAL A 12 0.79 6.92 -22.74
N PRO A 13 1.89 6.28 -23.19
CA PRO A 13 2.08 5.95 -24.59
C PRO A 13 0.96 5.06 -25.15
N VAL A 14 0.56 5.28 -26.41
CA VAL A 14 -0.48 4.47 -27.08
C VAL A 14 -0.23 2.96 -26.98
N PRO A 15 1.00 2.43 -27.17
CA PRO A 15 1.27 1.01 -26.96
C PRO A 15 0.95 0.52 -25.55
N THR A 16 1.25 1.34 -24.54
CA THR A 16 0.95 1.05 -23.12
C THR A 16 -0.55 1.10 -22.84
N ILE A 17 -1.29 2.04 -23.44
CA ILE A 17 -2.76 2.07 -23.35
C ILE A 17 -3.36 0.78 -23.94
N LYS A 18 -2.87 0.35 -25.12
CA LYS A 18 -3.30 -0.91 -25.75
C LYS A 18 -2.94 -2.13 -24.90
N TYR A 19 -1.77 -2.11 -24.26
CA TYR A 19 -1.39 -3.13 -23.30
C TYR A 19 -2.37 -3.19 -22.13
N TYR A 20 -2.69 -2.07 -21.48
CA TYR A 20 -3.66 -2.05 -20.38
C TYR A 20 -5.07 -2.49 -20.79
N LEU A 21 -5.52 -2.15 -22.00
CA LEU A 21 -6.78 -2.67 -22.55
C LEU A 21 -6.75 -4.21 -22.66
N ARG A 22 -5.65 -4.78 -23.15
CA ARG A 22 -5.49 -6.24 -23.31
C ARG A 22 -5.44 -6.96 -21.96
N GLU A 23 -4.74 -6.38 -20.99
CA GLU A 23 -4.59 -6.95 -19.65
C GLU A 23 -5.80 -6.68 -18.75
N GLY A 24 -6.82 -5.96 -19.23
CA GLY A 24 -8.06 -5.68 -18.49
C GLY A 24 -7.95 -4.55 -17.46
N LEU A 25 -6.88 -3.76 -17.47
CA LEU A 25 -6.70 -2.63 -16.55
C LEU A 25 -7.39 -1.35 -17.03
N LEU A 26 -7.86 -1.31 -18.27
CA LEU A 26 -8.62 -0.20 -18.81
C LEU A 26 -9.85 -0.76 -19.51
N PRO A 27 -11.07 -0.26 -19.22
CA PRO A 27 -12.25 -0.62 -20.00
C PRO A 27 -12.09 -0.24 -21.48
N PRO A 28 -12.72 -0.98 -22.41
CA PRO A 28 -12.72 -0.61 -23.81
C PRO A 28 -13.44 0.74 -24.01
N GLY A 29 -12.92 1.54 -24.94
CA GLY A 29 -13.61 2.75 -25.39
C GLY A 29 -14.88 2.42 -26.17
N GLU A 30 -15.78 3.39 -26.28
CA GLU A 30 -17.03 3.27 -27.04
C GLU A 30 -16.72 3.15 -28.53
N LEU A 31 -17.14 2.06 -29.18
CA LEU A 31 -16.92 1.88 -30.61
C LEU A 31 -17.78 2.86 -31.40
N THR A 32 -17.14 3.62 -32.30
CA THR A 32 -17.82 4.54 -33.21
C THR A 32 -17.69 4.12 -34.67
N SER A 33 -16.79 3.18 -34.96
CA SER A 33 -16.73 2.42 -36.22
C SER A 33 -15.89 1.15 -35.99
N PRO A 34 -15.81 0.20 -36.94
CA PRO A 34 -15.09 -1.06 -36.76
C PRO A 34 -13.63 -0.92 -36.31
N ASN A 35 -12.99 0.22 -36.60
CA ASN A 35 -11.59 0.51 -36.25
C ASN A 35 -11.44 1.81 -35.43
N GLN A 36 -12.51 2.35 -34.85
CA GLN A 36 -12.46 3.58 -34.06
C GLN A 36 -13.21 3.43 -32.75
N ALA A 37 -12.54 3.79 -31.66
CA ALA A 37 -13.11 3.90 -30.33
C ALA A 37 -12.95 5.32 -29.80
N GLN A 38 -13.96 5.79 -29.06
CA GLN A 38 -13.94 7.02 -28.31
C GLN A 38 -13.72 6.74 -26.83
N TYR A 39 -12.86 7.55 -26.22
CA TYR A 39 -12.52 7.52 -24.81
C TYR A 39 -13.01 8.80 -24.13
N GLY A 40 -13.40 8.68 -22.86
CA GLY A 40 -13.91 9.77 -22.03
C GLY A 40 -13.05 10.06 -20.81
N ASP A 41 -13.48 10.99 -19.97
CA ASP A 41 -12.78 11.39 -18.74
C ASP A 41 -12.63 10.25 -17.73
N ALA A 42 -13.57 9.31 -17.71
CA ALA A 42 -13.46 8.08 -16.91
C ALA A 42 -12.19 7.29 -17.28
N HIS A 43 -11.82 7.20 -18.56
CA HIS A 43 -10.61 6.51 -19.01
C HIS A 43 -9.34 7.26 -18.59
N VAL A 44 -9.39 8.59 -18.56
CA VAL A 44 -8.28 9.41 -18.05
C VAL A 44 -8.07 9.17 -16.56
N ARG A 45 -9.15 9.15 -15.77
CA ARG A 45 -9.08 8.83 -14.33
C ARG A 45 -8.56 7.41 -14.11
N ARG A 46 -9.10 6.43 -14.84
CA ARG A 46 -8.67 5.02 -14.76
C ARG A 46 -7.19 4.86 -15.09
N LEU A 47 -6.68 5.53 -16.12
CA LEU A 47 -5.25 5.48 -16.47
C LEU A 47 -4.35 6.09 -15.40
N LYS A 48 -4.77 7.18 -14.74
CA LYS A 48 -4.03 7.75 -13.61
C LYS A 48 -3.99 6.78 -12.43
N LEU A 49 -5.11 6.12 -12.14
CA LEU A 49 -5.20 5.10 -11.10
C LEU A 49 -4.30 3.90 -11.40
N VAL A 50 -4.34 3.37 -12.63
CA VAL A 50 -3.45 2.28 -13.07
C VAL A 50 -1.98 2.64 -12.85
N ARG A 51 -1.57 3.86 -13.23
CA ARG A 51 -0.19 4.32 -13.00
C ARG A 51 0.14 4.42 -11.52
N ALA A 52 -0.76 4.94 -10.70
CA ALA A 52 -0.55 5.04 -9.26
C ALA A 52 -0.28 3.65 -8.65
N LEU A 53 -1.09 2.64 -9.02
CA LEU A 53 -0.94 1.27 -8.53
C LEU A 53 0.37 0.62 -9.00
N LEU A 54 0.72 0.75 -10.27
CA LEU A 54 1.90 0.07 -10.84
C LEU A 54 3.22 0.81 -10.54
N GLU A 55 3.25 2.13 -10.69
CA GLU A 55 4.50 2.91 -10.62
C GLU A 55 4.84 3.32 -9.20
N VAL A 56 3.85 3.68 -8.38
CA VAL A 56 4.05 4.13 -7.00
C VAL A 56 3.81 2.98 -6.03
N GLY A 57 2.67 2.30 -6.16
CA GLY A 57 2.32 1.14 -5.35
C GLY A 57 3.19 -0.09 -5.62
N LYS A 58 3.90 -0.13 -6.76
CA LYS A 58 4.73 -1.27 -7.19
C LYS A 58 3.96 -2.59 -7.29
N LEU A 59 2.64 -2.53 -7.49
CA LEU A 59 1.83 -3.73 -7.70
C LEU A 59 2.22 -4.41 -9.01
N SER A 60 2.11 -5.74 -9.04
CA SER A 60 2.10 -6.47 -10.29
C SER A 60 0.85 -6.11 -11.10
N VAL A 61 0.89 -6.35 -12.41
CA VAL A 61 -0.26 -6.11 -13.31
C VAL A 61 -1.48 -6.92 -12.87
N ALA A 62 -1.27 -8.17 -12.43
CA ALA A 62 -2.33 -9.03 -11.91
C ALA A 62 -2.93 -8.47 -10.62
N ALA A 63 -2.09 -8.07 -9.66
CA ALA A 63 -2.55 -7.48 -8.40
C ALA A 63 -3.31 -6.17 -8.63
N ALA A 64 -2.80 -5.30 -9.50
CA ALA A 64 -3.47 -4.06 -9.86
C ALA A 64 -4.85 -4.35 -10.48
N ARG A 65 -4.96 -5.36 -11.36
CA ARG A 65 -6.26 -5.75 -11.92
C ARG A 65 -7.24 -6.21 -10.83
N THR A 66 -6.84 -7.08 -9.90
CA THR A 66 -7.72 -7.52 -8.80
C THR A 66 -8.25 -6.35 -7.99
N VAL A 67 -7.36 -5.40 -7.67
CA VAL A 67 -7.71 -4.17 -6.95
C VAL A 67 -8.73 -3.34 -7.73
N LEU A 68 -8.50 -3.18 -9.02
CA LEU A 68 -9.35 -2.38 -9.90
C LEU A 68 -10.72 -3.03 -10.14
N ASP A 69 -10.76 -4.35 -10.30
CA ASP A 69 -12.01 -5.12 -10.42
C ASP A 69 -12.84 -5.01 -9.13
N SER A 70 -12.18 -4.85 -7.97
CA SER A 70 -12.84 -4.62 -6.68
C SER A 70 -13.44 -3.22 -6.56
N ILE A 71 -12.81 -2.19 -7.15
CA ILE A 71 -13.37 -0.83 -7.23
C ILE A 71 -14.59 -0.83 -8.17
N ASP A 72 -14.49 -1.55 -9.28
CA ASP A 72 -15.53 -1.59 -10.31
C ASP A 72 -16.73 -2.49 -9.91
N ALA A 73 -16.66 -3.19 -8.76
CA ALA A 73 -17.69 -4.12 -8.28
C ALA A 73 -18.86 -3.40 -7.56
N PRO A 74 -20.09 -3.47 -8.10
CA PRO A 74 -21.24 -2.79 -7.49
C PRO A 74 -21.63 -3.43 -6.15
N GLY A 75 -21.74 -2.60 -5.10
CA GLY A 75 -22.20 -3.04 -3.77
C GLY A 75 -21.17 -3.82 -2.95
N ALA A 76 -19.90 -3.82 -3.36
CA ALA A 76 -18.83 -4.41 -2.56
C ALA A 76 -18.76 -3.72 -1.18
N ALA A 77 -18.74 -4.51 -0.11
CA ALA A 77 -18.54 -3.95 1.21
C ALA A 77 -17.12 -3.38 1.30
N LEU A 78 -16.99 -2.18 1.86
CA LEU A 78 -15.71 -1.47 1.99
C LEU A 78 -14.62 -2.32 2.67
N HIS A 79 -15.04 -3.22 3.57
CA HIS A 79 -14.19 -4.19 4.25
C HIS A 79 -13.59 -5.24 3.30
N ASP A 80 -14.37 -5.78 2.37
CA ASP A 80 -13.93 -6.83 1.44
C ASP A 80 -12.90 -6.27 0.44
N VAL A 81 -13.12 -5.04 -0.03
CA VAL A 81 -12.18 -4.36 -0.94
C VAL A 81 -10.85 -4.07 -0.26
N LEU A 82 -10.88 -3.64 1.01
CA LEU A 82 -9.67 -3.46 1.81
C LEU A 82 -8.94 -4.79 2.01
N GLY A 83 -9.67 -5.85 2.35
CA GLY A 83 -9.12 -7.19 2.53
C GLY A 83 -8.42 -7.70 1.26
N ALA A 84 -9.02 -7.50 0.09
CA ALA A 84 -8.42 -7.87 -1.19
C ALA A 84 -7.16 -7.04 -1.52
N ALA A 85 -7.19 -5.74 -1.27
CA ALA A 85 -6.02 -4.87 -1.45
C ALA A 85 -4.88 -5.28 -0.52
N GLN A 86 -5.17 -5.56 0.76
CA GLN A 86 -4.20 -5.99 1.77
C GLN A 86 -3.54 -7.33 1.39
N HIS A 87 -4.33 -8.30 0.93
CA HIS A 87 -3.82 -9.58 0.43
C HIS A 87 -2.89 -9.43 -0.77
N ALA A 88 -3.17 -8.47 -1.66
CA ALA A 88 -2.38 -8.28 -2.87
C ALA A 88 -0.98 -7.70 -2.59
N ILE A 89 -0.80 -6.99 -1.47
CA ILE A 89 0.46 -6.32 -1.10
C ILE A 89 1.26 -7.07 -0.03
N THR A 90 0.61 -7.97 0.72
CA THR A 90 1.26 -8.68 1.83
C THR A 90 1.88 -10.00 1.35
N PRO A 91 3.20 -10.23 1.52
CA PRO A 91 3.84 -11.49 1.17
C PRO A 91 3.30 -12.66 2.00
N ILE A 92 3.08 -13.82 1.37
CA ILE A 92 2.73 -15.06 2.07
C ILE A 92 3.97 -15.60 2.79
N ALA A 93 3.83 -15.87 4.08
CA ALA A 93 4.83 -16.50 4.91
C ALA A 93 5.06 -17.98 4.52
N ALA A 94 6.31 -18.40 4.42
CA ALA A 94 6.67 -19.82 4.30
C ALA A 94 7.47 -20.24 5.54
N GLY A 95 6.96 -21.23 6.28
CA GLY A 95 7.61 -21.81 7.46
C GLY A 95 6.86 -23.06 7.93
N ASP A 96 7.52 -23.85 8.79
CA ASP A 96 6.86 -24.98 9.46
C ASP A 96 5.80 -24.45 10.44
N PRO A 97 4.50 -24.72 10.21
CA PRO A 97 3.41 -24.22 11.05
C PRO A 97 3.54 -24.64 12.52
N ASP A 98 4.21 -25.76 12.78
CA ASP A 98 4.28 -26.39 14.10
C ASP A 98 5.56 -26.03 14.88
N SER A 99 6.42 -25.16 14.33
CA SER A 99 7.62 -24.71 15.02
C SER A 99 7.27 -23.92 16.28
N THR A 100 7.90 -24.27 17.42
CA THR A 100 7.75 -23.53 18.69
C THR A 100 7.99 -22.03 18.52
N ALA A 101 9.00 -21.65 17.73
CA ALA A 101 9.33 -20.25 17.50
C ALA A 101 8.20 -19.50 16.76
N LEU A 102 7.56 -20.17 15.79
CA LEU A 102 6.43 -19.60 15.06
C LEU A 102 5.20 -19.45 15.97
N LEU A 103 4.90 -20.45 16.81
CA LEU A 103 3.82 -20.40 17.78
C LEU A 103 4.02 -19.27 18.81
N GLU A 104 5.26 -19.06 19.27
CA GLU A 104 5.60 -17.96 20.18
C GLU A 104 5.50 -16.58 19.51
N ALA A 105 5.87 -16.46 18.23
CA ALA A 105 5.75 -15.23 17.46
C ALA A 105 4.27 -14.90 17.16
N ARG A 106 3.48 -15.92 16.82
CA ARG A 106 2.04 -15.82 16.64
C ARG A 106 1.36 -15.42 17.93
N GLY A 107 1.75 -16.01 19.07
CA GLY A 107 1.22 -15.67 20.38
C GLY A 107 1.50 -14.21 20.80
N LEU A 108 2.67 -13.65 20.44
CA LEU A 108 2.93 -12.22 20.66
C LEU A 108 2.05 -11.34 19.77
N THR A 109 1.90 -11.70 18.50
CA THR A 109 1.05 -10.99 17.54
C THR A 109 -0.41 -10.98 17.98
N ASP A 110 -0.95 -12.13 18.38
CA ASP A 110 -2.33 -12.26 18.84
C ASP A 110 -2.58 -11.49 20.14
N ARG A 111 -1.62 -11.47 21.07
CA ARG A 111 -1.70 -10.62 22.27
C ARG A 111 -1.75 -9.14 21.93
N LEU A 112 -0.88 -8.66 21.05
CA LEU A 112 -0.89 -7.25 20.62
C LEU A 112 -2.26 -6.86 20.04
N ILE A 113 -2.81 -7.69 19.15
CA ILE A 113 -4.13 -7.47 18.54
C ILE A 113 -5.22 -7.42 19.62
N ALA A 114 -5.22 -8.37 20.56
CA ALA A 114 -6.21 -8.47 21.62
C ALA A 114 -6.13 -7.31 22.62
N ASP A 115 -4.94 -6.97 23.11
CA ASP A 115 -4.70 -5.91 24.09
C ASP A 115 -5.13 -4.53 23.56
N ARG A 116 -5.03 -4.33 22.24
CA ARG A 116 -5.44 -3.11 21.55
C ARG A 116 -6.88 -3.14 21.03
N GLY A 117 -7.58 -4.26 21.17
CA GLY A 117 -8.95 -4.42 20.68
C GLY A 117 -9.09 -4.31 19.16
N TRP A 118 -8.03 -4.63 18.40
CA TRP A 118 -8.06 -4.55 16.95
C TRP A 118 -8.94 -5.66 16.37
N LEU A 119 -9.84 -5.28 15.46
CA LEU A 119 -10.73 -6.21 14.76
C LEU A 119 -10.05 -6.68 13.47
N VAL A 120 -9.28 -7.76 13.57
CA VAL A 120 -8.52 -8.37 12.47
C VAL A 120 -8.96 -9.82 12.29
N GLU A 121 -9.12 -10.25 11.04
CA GLU A 121 -9.44 -11.64 10.70
C GLU A 121 -8.44 -12.63 11.31
N ALA A 122 -8.94 -13.79 11.75
CA ALA A 122 -8.15 -14.79 12.47
C ALA A 122 -7.01 -15.37 11.62
N ASP A 123 -7.26 -15.53 10.33
CA ASP A 123 -6.34 -16.07 9.32
C ASP A 123 -6.02 -15.03 8.23
N GLY A 124 -6.05 -13.75 8.61
CA GLY A 124 -5.79 -12.63 7.70
C GLY A 124 -4.29 -12.43 7.44
N PRO A 125 -3.91 -11.99 6.23
CA PRO A 125 -2.52 -11.89 5.79
C PRO A 125 -1.70 -10.88 6.62
N ALA A 126 -2.35 -9.84 7.13
CA ALA A 126 -1.71 -8.85 7.99
C ALA A 126 -1.19 -9.45 9.31
N ARG A 127 -1.92 -10.45 9.86
CA ARG A 127 -1.52 -11.17 11.06
C ARG A 127 -0.30 -12.05 10.78
N ASP A 128 -0.31 -12.76 9.66
CA ASP A 128 0.81 -13.61 9.25
C ASP A 128 2.07 -12.79 8.97
N ALA A 129 1.93 -11.64 8.32
CA ALA A 129 3.05 -10.74 8.08
C ALA A 129 3.68 -10.22 9.36
N LEU A 130 2.87 -9.75 10.32
CA LEU A 130 3.41 -9.32 11.62
C LEU A 130 4.07 -10.50 12.36
N THR A 131 3.45 -11.69 12.32
CA THR A 131 4.02 -12.90 12.91
C THR A 131 5.41 -13.21 12.34
N GLN A 132 5.60 -13.11 11.02
CA GLN A 132 6.89 -13.32 10.39
C GLN A 132 7.92 -12.26 10.75
N VAL A 133 7.52 -10.99 10.87
CA VAL A 133 8.41 -9.91 11.32
C VAL A 133 8.88 -10.18 12.74
N VAL A 134 7.98 -10.57 13.64
CA VAL A 134 8.31 -10.94 15.03
C VAL A 134 9.28 -12.12 15.07
N LEU A 135 8.99 -13.18 14.31
CA LEU A 135 9.86 -14.35 14.21
C LEU A 135 11.26 -13.95 13.72
N THR A 136 11.34 -13.13 12.67
CA THR A 136 12.61 -12.68 12.08
C THR A 136 13.43 -11.84 13.07
N TYR A 137 12.79 -10.92 13.81
CA TYR A 137 13.50 -10.12 14.82
C TYR A 137 14.10 -11.01 15.92
N ARG A 138 13.37 -12.04 16.37
CA ARG A 138 13.86 -12.99 17.38
C ARG A 138 14.99 -13.88 16.84
N ASP A 139 14.86 -14.40 15.63
CA ASP A 139 15.90 -15.21 14.99
C ASP A 139 17.21 -14.43 14.82
N LEU A 140 17.12 -13.10 14.63
CA LEU A 140 18.28 -12.21 14.54
C LEU A 140 18.77 -11.68 15.90
N GLY A 141 18.14 -12.07 17.01
CA GLY A 141 18.48 -11.60 18.37
C GLY A 141 18.28 -10.11 18.58
N GLN A 142 17.32 -9.50 17.87
CA GLN A 142 17.02 -8.07 17.85
C GLN A 142 15.80 -7.75 18.73
N ASP A 143 15.80 -8.27 19.96
CA ASP A 143 14.68 -8.10 20.91
C ASP A 143 14.49 -6.64 21.35
N ASP A 144 15.55 -5.84 21.34
CA ASP A 144 15.51 -4.40 21.61
C ASP A 144 14.69 -3.64 20.55
N MET A 145 14.89 -3.99 19.28
CA MET A 145 14.12 -3.44 18.16
C MET A 145 12.66 -3.92 18.19
N LEU A 146 12.44 -5.19 18.54
CA LEU A 146 11.09 -5.73 18.75
C LEU A 146 10.38 -5.04 19.93
N GLY A 147 11.12 -4.62 20.95
CA GLY A 147 10.60 -3.85 22.08
C GLY A 147 9.95 -2.51 21.71
N LEU A 148 10.16 -2.01 20.49
CA LEU A 148 9.49 -0.81 19.98
C LEU A 148 8.07 -1.07 19.46
N ILE A 149 7.59 -2.32 19.44
CA ILE A 149 6.33 -2.70 18.79
C ILE A 149 5.12 -1.88 19.26
N ASP A 150 5.04 -1.54 20.54
CA ASP A 150 3.96 -0.70 21.07
C ASP A 150 4.04 0.75 20.58
N ALA A 151 5.23 1.30 20.45
CA ALA A 151 5.42 2.64 19.89
C ALA A 151 5.07 2.68 18.40
N TYR A 152 5.36 1.61 17.65
CA TYR A 152 4.89 1.46 16.28
C TYR A 152 3.35 1.38 16.24
N ALA A 153 2.75 0.55 17.09
CA ALA A 153 1.31 0.36 17.15
C ALA A 153 0.58 1.68 17.48
N ASP A 154 1.04 2.43 18.48
CA ASP A 154 0.48 3.76 18.82
C ASP A 154 0.54 4.75 17.66
N ALA A 155 1.64 4.72 16.90
CA ALA A 155 1.82 5.62 15.76
C ALA A 155 0.89 5.25 14.59
N VAL A 156 0.77 3.95 14.27
CA VAL A 156 -0.07 3.50 13.15
C VAL A 156 -1.55 3.58 13.47
N GLU A 157 -1.97 3.43 14.73
CA GLU A 157 -3.37 3.62 15.13
C GLU A 157 -3.85 5.05 14.84
N ARG A 158 -3.04 6.04 15.21
CA ARG A 158 -3.35 7.46 14.95
C ARG A 158 -3.42 7.74 13.45
N LEU A 159 -2.52 7.14 12.68
CA LEU A 159 -2.50 7.26 11.23
C LEU A 159 -3.74 6.62 10.60
N ALA A 160 -4.02 5.36 10.94
CA ALA A 160 -5.16 4.60 10.42
C ALA A 160 -6.49 5.30 10.73
N ALA A 161 -6.66 5.83 11.95
CA ALA A 161 -7.85 6.60 12.31
C ALA A 161 -8.01 7.86 11.44
N ALA A 162 -6.92 8.56 11.14
CA ALA A 162 -6.94 9.75 10.28
C ALA A 162 -7.26 9.39 8.82
N GLU A 163 -6.72 8.29 8.31
CA GLU A 163 -6.97 7.80 6.95
C GLU A 163 -8.42 7.36 6.77
N VAL A 164 -8.95 6.56 7.70
CA VAL A 164 -10.35 6.13 7.68
C VAL A 164 -11.30 7.34 7.77
N ALA A 165 -11.01 8.30 8.65
CA ALA A 165 -11.79 9.54 8.74
C ALA A 165 -11.70 10.41 7.47
N ALA A 166 -10.57 10.40 6.76
CA ALA A 166 -10.44 11.08 5.47
C ALA A 166 -11.24 10.39 4.36
N VAL A 167 -11.30 9.05 4.36
CA VAL A 167 -12.15 8.29 3.45
C VAL A 167 -13.63 8.55 3.74
N GLY A 168 -14.06 8.43 5.00
CA GLY A 168 -15.47 8.59 5.39
C GLY A 168 -16.07 9.98 5.13
N ARG A 169 -15.25 11.02 4.92
CA ARG A 169 -15.70 12.36 4.54
C ARG A 169 -16.04 12.51 3.05
N ARG A 170 -15.78 11.50 2.23
CA ARG A 170 -16.08 11.53 0.79
C ARG A 170 -17.59 11.39 0.54
N PRO A 171 -18.12 12.06 -0.50
CA PRO A 171 -19.55 12.30 -0.64
C PRO A 171 -20.36 11.07 -1.06
N ASP A 172 -19.73 10.09 -1.71
CA ASP A 172 -20.39 8.91 -2.25
C ASP A 172 -19.58 7.62 -1.99
N PRO A 173 -20.24 6.45 -1.93
CA PRO A 173 -19.59 5.17 -1.66
C PRO A 173 -18.47 4.81 -2.64
N ASP A 174 -18.64 5.10 -3.93
CA ASP A 174 -17.64 4.76 -4.96
C ASP A 174 -16.34 5.54 -4.73
N SER A 175 -16.46 6.84 -4.44
CA SER A 175 -15.33 7.69 -4.04
C SER A 175 -14.67 7.22 -2.74
N GLN A 176 -15.43 6.67 -1.79
CA GLN A 176 -14.90 6.09 -0.54
C GLN A 176 -14.08 4.83 -0.82
N VAL A 177 -14.60 3.91 -1.63
CA VAL A 177 -13.90 2.68 -2.05
C VAL A 177 -12.62 3.01 -2.80
N GLU A 178 -12.67 3.91 -3.79
CA GLU A 178 -11.48 4.38 -4.52
C GLU A 178 -10.45 5.00 -3.56
N GLY A 179 -10.91 5.81 -2.60
CA GLY A 179 -10.08 6.45 -1.60
C GLY A 179 -9.39 5.46 -0.67
N LEU A 180 -10.09 4.40 -0.25
CA LEU A 180 -9.53 3.37 0.65
C LEU A 180 -8.48 2.51 -0.06
N VAL A 181 -8.76 2.12 -1.30
CA VAL A 181 -7.83 1.34 -2.12
C VAL A 181 -6.55 2.14 -2.38
N LEU A 182 -6.70 3.39 -2.83
CA LEU A 182 -5.57 4.29 -3.04
C LEU A 182 -4.82 4.56 -1.75
N GLY A 183 -5.54 4.76 -0.64
CA GLY A 183 -4.96 4.94 0.68
C GLY A 183 -4.13 3.74 1.12
N THR A 184 -4.59 2.53 0.87
CA THR A 184 -3.84 1.30 1.21
C THR A 184 -2.54 1.21 0.40
N VAL A 185 -2.65 1.35 -0.93
CA VAL A 185 -1.51 1.15 -1.84
C VAL A 185 -0.51 2.32 -1.80
N LEU A 186 -1.00 3.56 -1.83
CA LEU A 186 -0.14 4.75 -1.81
C LEU A 186 0.25 5.13 -0.38
N GLY A 187 -0.55 4.77 0.62
CA GLY A 187 -0.24 5.00 2.04
C GLY A 187 0.99 4.24 2.47
N GLU A 188 1.18 3.00 2.03
CA GLU A 188 2.41 2.24 2.32
C GLU A 188 3.66 2.93 1.75
N ALA A 189 3.59 3.39 0.49
CA ALA A 189 4.67 4.14 -0.14
C ALA A 189 4.94 5.48 0.58
N LEU A 190 3.88 6.20 0.96
CA LEU A 190 3.95 7.45 1.71
C LEU A 190 4.60 7.25 3.09
N LEU A 191 4.11 6.26 3.86
CA LEU A 191 4.63 5.92 5.18
C LEU A 191 6.11 5.52 5.10
N THR A 192 6.46 4.71 4.11
CA THR A 192 7.85 4.29 3.87
C THR A 192 8.74 5.50 3.58
N ALA A 193 8.32 6.42 2.72
CA ALA A 193 9.07 7.62 2.40
C ALA A 193 9.23 8.54 3.62
N LEU A 194 8.13 8.81 4.34
CA LEU A 194 8.14 9.64 5.55
C LEU A 194 9.02 9.05 6.65
N ARG A 195 8.94 7.73 6.87
CA ARG A 195 9.79 7.04 7.85
C ARG A 195 11.27 7.17 7.50
N ARG A 196 11.64 6.99 6.23
CA ARG A 196 13.02 7.17 5.76
C ARG A 196 13.52 8.59 6.00
N LEU A 197 12.73 9.60 5.66
CA LEU A 197 13.08 11.01 5.91
C LEU A 197 13.21 11.31 7.41
N ALA A 198 12.31 10.77 8.23
CA ALA A 198 12.35 10.94 9.68
C ALA A 198 13.62 10.29 10.28
N HIS A 199 13.99 9.09 9.81
CA HIS A 199 15.22 8.40 10.19
C HIS A 199 16.46 9.16 9.76
N GLU A 200 16.48 9.72 8.54
CA GLU A 200 17.59 10.54 8.06
C GLU A 200 17.80 11.75 8.97
N ASN A 201 16.74 12.51 9.28
CA ASN A 201 16.83 13.63 10.21
C ASN A 201 17.22 13.22 11.64
N ALA A 202 16.64 12.13 12.16
CA ALA A 202 16.94 11.66 13.51
C ALA A 202 18.40 11.18 13.63
N SER A 203 18.87 10.41 12.64
CA SER A 203 20.25 9.92 12.62
C SER A 203 21.25 11.06 12.45
N ALA A 204 20.98 12.08 11.62
CA ALA A 204 21.83 13.26 11.52
C ALA A 204 21.97 14.00 12.87
N ARG A 205 20.88 14.14 13.62
CA ARG A 205 20.91 14.78 14.95
C ARG A 205 21.69 13.97 15.98
N VAL A 206 21.62 12.65 15.93
CA VAL A 206 22.29 11.78 16.90
C VAL A 206 23.77 11.57 16.55
N PHE A 207 24.09 11.34 15.28
CA PHE A 207 25.42 10.90 14.84
C PHE A 207 26.27 12.00 14.19
N THR A 208 25.68 13.12 13.74
CA THR A 208 26.43 14.24 13.16
C THR A 208 26.68 15.36 14.17
N ALA A 209 25.85 15.50 15.21
CA ALA A 209 26.07 16.46 16.30
C ALA A 209 27.34 16.17 17.15
N GLY A 210 28.01 15.04 16.93
CA GLY A 210 29.26 14.66 17.58
C GLY A 210 30.54 14.90 16.77
N VAL A 211 30.47 15.40 15.54
CA VAL A 211 31.68 15.73 14.74
C VAL A 211 31.94 17.23 14.88
N PRO A 212 32.92 17.67 15.71
CA PRO A 212 33.34 19.07 15.66
C PRO A 212 33.85 19.37 14.26
N ALA A 213 33.26 20.38 13.62
CA ALA A 213 33.77 20.92 12.37
C ALA A 213 35.23 21.31 12.60
N GLY A 214 36.15 20.52 12.03
CA GLY A 214 37.57 20.77 12.08
C GLY A 214 37.83 22.20 11.62
N ALA A 215 38.41 22.99 12.52
CA ALA A 215 38.77 24.38 12.28
C ALA A 215 39.64 24.52 11.02
N PRO A 216 39.55 25.64 10.29
CA PRO A 216 40.45 25.91 9.18
C PRO A 216 41.89 26.03 9.71
N THR A 217 42.76 25.11 9.31
CA THR A 217 44.21 25.28 9.44
C THR A 217 44.65 26.37 8.48
N GLY A 218 44.75 27.59 9.00
CA GLY A 218 45.55 28.64 8.40
C GLY A 218 46.97 28.62 8.97
N ALA A 219 47.95 28.45 8.09
CA ALA A 219 49.27 29.08 8.10
C ALA A 219 49.95 28.81 6.76
#